data_AF-A0A946E701-F1
#
_entry.id   AF-A0A946E701-F1
#
_cell.length_a   1.000
_cell.length_b   1.000
_cell.length_c   1.000
_cell.angle_alpha   90.00
_cell.angle_beta   90.00
_cell.angle_gamma   90.00
#
_symmetry.space_group_name_H-M   'P 1'
#
loop_
_entity.id
_entity.type
_entity.pdbx_description
1 polymer ?
#
loop_
_entity_poly.entity_id
_entity_poly.type
_entity_poly.pdbx_seq_one_letter_code
_entity_poly.pdbx_strand_id
1 'polypeptide(L)'
;MNLFKSIKSLFSAKELSEDEKARRIIKKMGYKSEGSDAFVKKRGGRTWIWITKEGVRIKVYMGVYAESAYLSRPIESKRLIDFIRSNQL
;
A
#
# COMPACT_ATOMS: atom_id res chain seq x y z
N MET A 1 -27.61 35.36 -9.74
CA MET A 1 -27.49 33.89 -9.60
C MET A 1 -26.43 33.38 -10.55
N ASN A 2 -25.24 32.98 -10.09
CA ASN A 2 -24.30 32.08 -10.81
C ASN A 2 -22.97 31.79 -10.05
N LEU A 3 -22.74 32.36 -8.86
CA LEU A 3 -21.51 32.09 -8.09
C LEU A 3 -21.41 30.68 -7.47
N PHE A 4 -22.52 29.93 -7.36
CA PHE A 4 -22.52 28.60 -6.73
C PHE A 4 -22.12 27.44 -7.66
N LYS A 5 -21.97 27.68 -8.98
CA LYS A 5 -21.54 26.62 -9.92
C LYS A 5 -20.03 26.37 -9.90
N SER A 6 -19.22 27.37 -9.55
CA SER A 6 -17.76 27.26 -9.60
C SER A 6 -17.13 26.51 -8.42
N ILE A 7 -17.84 26.37 -7.29
CA ILE A 7 -17.32 25.63 -6.12
C ILE A 7 -17.50 24.12 -6.31
N LYS A 8 -18.52 23.69 -7.06
CA LYS A 8 -18.84 22.26 -7.23
C LYS A 8 -17.81 21.50 -8.10
N SER A 9 -17.04 22.18 -8.94
CA SER A 9 -16.01 21.54 -9.79
C SER A 9 -14.71 21.24 -9.04
N LEU A 10 -14.45 21.89 -7.91
CA LEU A 10 -13.29 21.61 -7.05
C LEU A 10 -13.47 20.34 -6.20
N PHE A 11 -14.69 19.81 -6.12
CA PHE A 11 -15.03 18.57 -5.42
C PHE A 11 -15.24 17.38 -6.37
N SER A 12 -14.71 17.44 -7.60
CA SER A 12 -14.52 16.21 -8.38
C SER A 12 -13.47 15.38 -7.64
N ALA A 13 -13.93 14.43 -6.83
CA ALA A 13 -13.07 13.53 -6.07
C ALA A 13 -12.17 12.81 -7.08
N LYS A 14 -10.92 13.28 -7.21
CA LYS A 14 -9.92 12.64 -8.07
C LYS A 14 -9.88 11.17 -7.68
N GLU A 15 -10.31 10.30 -8.60
CA GLU A 15 -10.20 8.87 -8.40
C GLU A 15 -8.73 8.55 -8.18
N LEU A 16 -8.43 8.03 -6.99
CA LEU A 16 -7.07 7.65 -6.64
C LEU A 16 -6.63 6.51 -7.54
N SER A 17 -5.39 6.59 -8.01
CA SER A 17 -4.79 5.47 -8.74
C SER A 17 -4.74 4.22 -7.84
N GLU A 18 -4.64 3.06 -8.47
CA GLU A 18 -4.44 1.78 -7.79
C GLU A 18 -3.25 1.86 -6.80
N ASP A 19 -2.13 2.42 -7.24
CA ASP A 19 -0.94 2.60 -6.42
C ASP A 19 -1.19 3.56 -5.25
N GLU A 20 -1.91 4.67 -5.46
CA GLU A 20 -2.28 5.59 -4.38
C GLU A 20 -3.18 4.93 -3.33
N LYS A 21 -4.13 4.09 -3.77
CA LYS A 21 -4.98 3.30 -2.87
C LYS A 21 -4.13 2.30 -2.08
N ALA A 22 -3.24 1.57 -2.74
CA ALA A 22 -2.33 0.61 -2.10
C ALA A 22 -1.43 1.28 -1.05
N ARG A 23 -0.80 2.42 -1.39
CA ARG A 23 0.02 3.21 -0.45
C ARG A 23 -0.77 3.61 0.79
N ARG A 24 -2.01 4.11 0.62
CA ARG A 24 -2.87 4.50 1.74
C ARG A 24 -3.21 3.31 2.63
N ILE A 25 -3.51 2.16 2.06
CA ILE A 25 -3.81 0.92 2.80
C ILE A 25 -2.60 0.48 3.61
N ILE A 26 -1.43 0.37 2.98
CA ILE A 26 -0.19 -0.06 3.64
C ILE A 26 0.18 0.87 4.82
N LYS A 27 0.08 2.19 4.62
CA LYS A 27 0.26 3.17 5.70
C LYS A 27 -0.75 2.99 6.83
N LYS A 28 -2.04 2.79 6.52
CA LYS A 28 -3.09 2.52 7.53
C LYS A 28 -2.84 1.23 8.32
N MET A 29 -2.14 0.26 7.75
CA MET A 29 -1.74 -0.99 8.43
C MET A 29 -0.50 -0.83 9.36
N GLY A 30 0.00 0.39 9.50
CA GLY A 30 1.09 0.74 10.43
C GLY A 30 2.48 0.61 9.83
N TYR A 31 2.61 0.51 8.50
CA TYR A 31 3.91 0.54 7.84
C TYR A 31 4.37 1.99 7.62
N LYS A 32 5.66 2.24 7.86
CA LYS A 32 6.32 3.53 7.60
C LYS A 32 6.85 3.56 6.17
N SER A 33 6.71 4.69 5.50
CA SER A 33 7.24 4.90 4.15
C SER A 33 8.72 5.23 4.23
N GLU A 34 9.56 4.51 3.48
CA GLU A 34 11.01 4.74 3.40
C GLU A 34 11.42 5.40 2.06
N GLY A 35 10.45 5.74 1.21
CA GLY A 35 10.68 6.31 -0.12
C GLY A 35 10.59 5.25 -1.22
N SER A 36 10.56 5.68 -2.48
CA SER A 36 10.53 4.80 -3.66
C SER A 36 9.52 3.65 -3.59
N ASP A 37 8.30 3.92 -3.10
CA ASP A 37 7.24 2.93 -2.93
C ASP A 37 7.58 1.73 -2.02
N ALA A 38 8.59 1.91 -1.15
CA ALA A 38 8.99 0.97 -0.13
C ALA A 38 8.41 1.37 1.24
N PHE A 39 7.96 0.35 1.97
CA PHE A 39 7.34 0.47 3.27
C PHE A 39 7.90 -0.56 4.24
N VAL A 40 8.10 -0.17 5.50
CA VAL A 40 8.68 -1.05 6.52
C VAL A 40 7.87 -1.03 7.81
N LYS A 41 7.77 -2.19 8.45
CA LYS A 41 7.22 -2.36 9.79
C LYS A 41 8.13 -3.25 10.61
N LYS A 42 8.47 -2.81 11.83
CA LYS A 42 9.33 -3.53 12.77
C LYS A 42 8.49 -3.99 13.97
N ARG A 43 8.25 -5.29 14.10
CA ARG A 43 7.54 -5.93 15.23
C ARG A 43 8.03 -7.38 15.35
N GLY A 44 8.91 -7.69 16.31
CA GLY A 44 9.51 -9.03 16.47
C GLY A 44 10.50 -9.42 15.35
N GLY A 45 10.26 -8.96 14.12
CA GLY A 45 11.16 -8.95 12.99
C GLY A 45 10.94 -7.70 12.13
N ARG A 46 11.35 -7.74 10.87
CA ARG A 46 11.23 -6.63 9.92
C ARG A 46 10.48 -7.09 8.68
N THR A 47 9.33 -6.49 8.41
CA THR A 47 8.57 -6.72 7.18
C THR A 47 8.69 -5.52 6.27
N TRP A 48 9.13 -5.77 5.04
CA TRP A 48 9.19 -4.79 3.96
C TRP A 48 8.11 -5.07 2.93
N ILE A 49 7.56 -4.00 2.37
CA ILE A 49 6.60 -4.04 1.27
C ILE A 49 7.08 -3.08 0.19
N TRP A 50 7.06 -3.52 -1.07
CA TRP A 50 7.33 -2.67 -2.23
C TRP A 50 6.16 -2.71 -3.18
N ILE A 51 5.70 -1.55 -3.62
CA ILE A 51 4.78 -1.43 -4.76
C ILE A 51 5.64 -1.28 -6.02
N THR A 52 5.42 -2.15 -7.00
CA THR A 52 6.16 -2.21 -8.26
C THR A 52 5.19 -2.09 -9.43
N LYS A 53 5.72 -1.94 -10.65
CA LYS A 53 4.88 -1.89 -11.86
C LYS A 53 4.09 -3.18 -12.09
N GLU A 54 4.60 -4.30 -11.60
CA GLU A 54 4.02 -5.62 -11.81
C GLU A 54 3.04 -6.01 -10.69
N GLY A 55 3.14 -5.39 -9.51
CA GLY A 55 2.41 -5.80 -8.31
C GLY A 55 3.07 -5.39 -6.98
N VAL A 56 2.72 -6.08 -5.90
CA VAL A 56 3.24 -5.84 -4.55
C VAL A 56 4.14 -6.99 -4.11
N ARG A 57 5.34 -6.67 -3.66
CA ARG A 57 6.27 -7.64 -3.06
C ARG A 57 6.33 -7.44 -1.55
N ILE A 58 6.29 -8.53 -0.79
CA ILE A 58 6.54 -8.53 0.65
C ILE A 58 7.82 -9.32 0.91
N LYS A 59 8.66 -8.82 1.82
CA LYS A 59 9.79 -9.56 2.36
C LYS A 59 9.82 -9.46 3.86
N VAL A 60 9.82 -10.60 4.51
CA VAL A 60 9.82 -10.75 5.97
C VAL A 60 11.21 -11.18 6.40
N TYR A 61 11.74 -10.56 7.45
CA TYR A 61 13.01 -10.90 8.07
C TYR A 61 12.77 -11.25 9.54
N MET A 62 13.15 -12.45 9.95
CA MET A 62 13.06 -12.93 11.33
C MET A 62 14.38 -13.61 11.73
N GLY A 63 15.19 -12.90 12.53
CA GLY A 63 16.55 -13.37 12.84
C GLY A 63 17.41 -13.51 11.58
N VAL A 64 17.97 -14.70 11.35
CA VAL A 64 18.75 -15.06 10.16
C VAL A 64 17.89 -15.53 8.98
N TYR A 65 16.58 -15.68 9.18
CA TYR A 65 15.65 -16.19 8.19
C TYR A 65 14.94 -15.05 7.45
N ALA A 66 14.68 -15.26 6.15
CA ALA A 66 13.91 -14.34 5.34
C ALA A 66 13.03 -15.06 4.32
N GLU A 67 11.78 -14.61 4.22
CA GLU A 67 10.80 -15.07 3.24
C GLU A 67 10.35 -13.93 2.34
N SER A 68 9.94 -14.26 1.12
CA SER A 68 9.32 -13.28 0.24
C SER A 68 8.11 -13.84 -0.47
N ALA A 69 7.09 -13.01 -0.60
CA ALA A 69 5.87 -13.30 -1.32
C ALA A 69 5.57 -12.20 -2.33
N TYR A 70 4.75 -12.53 -3.32
CA TYR A 70 4.41 -11.63 -4.40
C TYR A 70 2.92 -11.65 -4.74
N LEU A 71 2.36 -10.47 -4.95
CA LEU A 71 0.98 -10.25 -5.36
C LEU A 71 0.97 -9.51 -6.69
N SER A 72 0.60 -10.20 -7.77
CA SER A 72 0.45 -9.60 -9.10
C SER A 72 -0.73 -8.62 -9.18
N ARG A 73 -0.62 -7.64 -10.07
CA ARG A 73 -1.74 -6.77 -10.46
C ARG A 73 -2.93 -7.58 -11.00
N PRO A 74 -4.17 -7.08 -10.86
CA PRO A 74 -4.57 -5.82 -10.20
C PRO A 74 -4.51 -5.90 -8.67
N ILE A 75 -4.12 -4.80 -8.03
CA ILE A 75 -3.99 -4.63 -6.58
C ILE A 75 -5.32 -4.11 -6.03
N GLU A 76 -6.24 -5.04 -5.81
CA GLU A 76 -7.49 -4.75 -5.12
C GLU A 76 -7.28 -4.58 -3.62
N SER A 77 -7.99 -3.62 -3.01
CA SER A 77 -7.84 -3.28 -1.59
C SER A 77 -7.98 -4.48 -0.65
N LYS A 78 -9.00 -5.32 -0.87
CA LYS A 78 -9.25 -6.51 -0.04
C LYS A 78 -8.11 -7.53 -0.20
N ARG A 79 -7.75 -7.82 -1.45
CA ARG A 79 -6.70 -8.78 -1.80
C ARG A 79 -5.33 -8.36 -1.26
N LEU A 80 -5.03 -7.06 -1.29
CA LEU A 80 -3.82 -6.49 -0.68
C LEU A 80 -3.81 -6.64 0.84
N ILE A 81 -4.91 -6.33 1.52
CA ILE A 81 -5.02 -6.47 2.97
C ILE A 81 -4.82 -7.93 3.39
N ASP A 82 -5.50 -8.85 2.72
CA ASP A 82 -5.42 -10.28 3.02
C ASP A 82 -4.01 -10.83 2.74
N PHE A 83 -3.39 -10.38 1.65
CA PHE A 83 -2.01 -10.70 1.30
C PHE A 83 -1.01 -10.22 2.35
N ILE A 84 -1.11 -8.96 2.80
CA ILE A 84 -0.23 -8.42 3.86
C ILE A 84 -0.45 -9.16 5.17
N ARG A 85 -1.69 -9.44 5.55
CA ARG A 85 -2.01 -10.15 6.80
C ARG A 85 -1.45 -11.56 6.82
N SER A 86 -1.50 -12.26 5.69
CA SER A 86 -1.03 -13.64 5.57
C SER A 86 0.50 -13.76 5.51
N ASN A 87 1.21 -12.65 5.25
CA ASN A 87 2.66 -12.64 5.02
C ASN A 87 3.39 -11.63 5.92
N GLN A 88 2.81 -11.19 7.04
CA GLN A 88 3.51 -10.33 8.02
C GLN A 88 3.78 -11.10 9.30
N LEU A 89 4.82 -10.67 10.04
CA LEU A 89 5.07 -11.08 11.43
C LEU A 89 4.15 -10.33 12.41
#